data_AF-A0A1A2XD38-F1
#
_entry.id   AF-A0A1A2XD38-F1
#
_cell.length_a   1.000
_cell.length_b   1.000
_cell.length_c   1.000
_cell.angle_alpha   90.00
_cell.angle_beta   90.00
_cell.angle_gamma   90.00
#
_symmetry.space_group_name_H-M   'P 1'
#
loop_
_entity.id
_entity.type
_entity.pdbx_description
1 polymer ?
#
loop_
_entity_poly.entity_id
_entity_poly.type
_entity_poly.pdbx_seq_one_letter_code
_entity_poly.pdbx_strand_id
1 'polypeptide(L)' 'MIATAHPRPVWPADSVVWQATGIIMNRFDLDTEQALDVLRRMSQRCKRPMWQVAEEVVRHNDPVRAFQRLEEDGLNPD' A
#
# COMPACT_ATOMS: atom_id res chain seq x y z
N MET A 1 -25.85 7.26 10.39
CA MET A 1 -24.47 6.77 10.29
C MET A 1 -23.86 7.41 9.04
N ILE A 2 -23.02 8.43 9.19
CA ILE A 2 -22.37 9.07 8.04
C ILE A 2 -21.14 8.25 7.66
N ALA A 3 -21.16 7.62 6.48
CA ALA A 3 -19.96 7.06 5.90
C ALA A 3 -19.08 8.25 5.51
N THR A 4 -18.07 8.56 6.33
CA THR A 4 -17.05 9.56 6.00
C THR A 4 -16.32 9.06 4.76
N ALA A 5 -16.77 9.49 3.58
CA ALA A 5 -16.04 9.35 2.34
C ALA A 5 -14.80 10.25 2.46
N HIS A 6 -13.73 9.68 3.00
CA HIS A 6 -12.44 10.36 3.00
C HIS A 6 -12.08 10.65 1.54
N PRO A 7 -11.77 11.91 1.18
CA PRO A 7 -11.31 12.21 -0.17
C PRO A 7 -10.13 11.28 -0.48
N ARG A 8 -10.19 10.59 -1.62
CA ARG A 8 -9.06 9.77 -2.09
C ARG A 8 -7.84 10.69 -2.11
N PRO A 9 -6.78 10.41 -1.35
CA PRO A 9 -5.60 11.28 -1.36
C PRO A 9 -5.11 11.38 -2.79
N VAL A 10 -4.89 12.59 -3.29
CA VAL A 10 -4.27 12.78 -4.60
C VAL A 10 -2.76 12.73 -4.37
N TRP A 11 -2.12 11.62 -4.74
CA TRP A 11 -0.68 11.50 -4.68
C TRP A 11 -0.08 12.09 -5.96
N PRO A 12 0.97 12.93 -5.88
CA PRO A 12 1.68 13.37 -7.08
C PRO A 12 2.21 12.17 -7.85
N ALA A 13 2.23 12.22 -9.19
CA ALA A 13 2.57 11.08 -10.04
C ALA A 13 3.95 10.45 -9.74
N ASP A 14 4.89 11.21 -9.19
CA ASP A 14 6.23 10.75 -8.80
C ASP A 14 6.28 10.08 -7.40
N SER A 15 5.17 10.07 -6.68
CA SER A 15 5.13 9.54 -5.30
C SER A 15 5.52 8.07 -5.23
N VAL A 16 6.12 7.68 -4.10
CA VAL A 16 6.37 6.28 -3.73
C VAL A 16 5.11 5.40 -3.87
N VAL A 17 3.92 5.98 -3.65
CA VAL A 17 2.63 5.30 -3.84
C VAL A 17 2.39 4.90 -5.29
N TRP A 18 2.69 5.77 -6.26
CA TRP A 18 2.54 5.46 -7.69
C TRP A 18 3.59 4.45 -8.16
N GLN A 19 4.82 4.57 -7.66
CA GLN A 19 5.88 3.58 -7.92
C GLN A 19 5.49 2.19 -7.38
N ALA A 20 5.04 2.10 -6.13
CA ALA A 20 4.54 0.87 -5.54
C ALA A 20 3.33 0.31 -6.30
N THR A 21 2.42 1.19 -6.75
CA THR A 21 1.27 0.78 -7.57
C THR A 21 1.74 0.12 -8.86
N GLY A 22 2.72 0.69 -9.57
CA GLY A 22 3.29 0.08 -10.77
C GLY A 22 3.94 -1.30 -10.52
N ILE A 23 4.62 -1.46 -9.38
CA ILE A 23 5.18 -2.76 -8.97
C ILE A 23 4.07 -3.79 -8.75
N ILE A 24 2.99 -3.41 -8.05
CA ILE A 24 1.83 -4.27 -7.78
C ILE A 24 1.10 -4.62 -9.09
N MET A 25 0.89 -3.65 -9.98
CA MET A 25 0.30 -3.86 -11.31
C MET A 25 1.08 -4.93 -12.07
N ASN A 26 2.41 -4.76 -12.17
CA ASN A 26 3.27 -5.69 -12.90
C ASN A 26 3.37 -7.07 -12.22
N ARG A 27 3.32 -7.14 -10.89
CA ARG A 27 3.42 -8.41 -10.15
C ARG A 27 2.17 -9.26 -10.20
N PHE A 28 1.00 -8.64 -10.21
CA PHE A 28 -0.29 -9.33 -10.12
C PHE A 28 -1.13 -9.23 -11.38
N ASP A 29 -0.61 -8.59 -12.44
CA ASP A 29 -1.34 -8.31 -13.68
C ASP A 29 -2.67 -7.57 -13.40
N LEU A 30 -2.57 -6.48 -12.63
CA LEU A 30 -3.71 -5.69 -12.18
C LEU A 30 -3.72 -4.31 -12.82
N ASP A 31 -4.92 -3.77 -13.04
CA ASP A 31 -5.10 -2.37 -13.38
C ASP A 31 -4.76 -1.44 -12.22
N THR A 32 -4.52 -0.17 -12.53
CA THR A 32 -4.17 0.87 -11.56
C THR A 32 -5.13 0.96 -10.38
N GLU A 33 -6.45 0.89 -10.63
CA GLU A 33 -7.46 0.97 -9.57
C GLU A 33 -7.39 -0.23 -8.63
N GLN A 34 -7.17 -1.42 -9.18
CA GLN A 34 -7.04 -2.67 -8.42
C GLN A 34 -5.75 -2.67 -7.59
N ALA A 35 -4.64 -2.23 -8.18
CA ALA A 35 -3.36 -2.13 -7.47
C ALA A 35 -3.39 -1.09 -6.32
N LEU A 36 -4.06 0.05 -6.53
CA LEU A 36 -4.29 1.03 -5.47
C LEU A 36 -5.19 0.48 -4.35
N ASP A 37 -6.20 -0.33 -4.70
CA ASP A 37 -7.06 -0.97 -3.72
C ASP A 37 -6.28 -2.00 -2.88
N VAL A 38 -5.41 -2.80 -3.50
CA VAL A 38 -4.49 -3.70 -2.78
C VAL A 38 -3.63 -2.93 -1.79
N LEU A 39 -2.97 -1.86 -2.24
CA LEU A 39 -2.11 -1.04 -1.38
C LEU A 39 -2.90 -0.39 -0.23
N ARG A 40 -4.14 0.03 -0.48
CA ARG A 40 -5.04 0.56 0.55
C ARG A 40 -5.42 -0.50 1.58
N ARG A 41 -5.77 -1.71 1.14
CA ARG A 41 -6.08 -2.83 2.06
C ARG A 41 -4.87 -3.20 2.92
N MET A 42 -3.67 -3.18 2.33
CA MET A 42 -2.43 -3.43 3.07
C MET A 42 -2.21 -2.38 4.17
N SER A 43 -2.40 -1.10 3.84
CA SER A 43 -2.34 0.02 4.79
C SER A 43 -3.35 -0.13 5.93
N GLN A 44 -4.60 -0.47 5.62
CA GLN A 44 -5.65 -0.69 6.62
C GLN A 44 -5.32 -1.86 7.55
N ARG A 45 -4.80 -2.96 6.99
CA ARG A 45 -4.49 -4.17 7.76
C ARG A 45 -3.27 -4.01 8.67
N CYS A 46 -2.22 -3.34 8.19
CA CYS A 46 -1.04 -3.04 8.99
C CYS A 46 -1.25 -1.85 9.95
N LYS A 47 -2.40 -1.16 9.88
CA LYS A 47 -2.67 0.12 10.57
C LYS A 47 -1.57 1.17 10.34
N ARG A 48 -0.98 1.17 9.16
CA ARG A 48 0.10 2.09 8.76
C ARG A 48 -0.34 3.01 7.65
N PRO A 49 0.21 4.23 7.56
CA PRO A 49 -0.13 5.12 6.47
C PRO A 49 0.33 4.53 5.13
N MET A 50 -0.47 4.74 4.09
CA MET A 50 -0.30 4.14 2.76
C MET A 50 1.06 4.45 2.11
N TRP A 51 1.66 5.60 2.42
CA TRP A 51 3.00 5.95 1.94
C TRP A 51 4.12 5.09 2.56
N GLN A 52 4.01 4.70 3.84
CA GLN A 52 4.98 3.78 4.46
C GLN A 52 4.87 2.38 3.88
N VAL A 53 3.64 1.93 3.61
CA VAL A 53 3.42 0.63 2.96
C VAL A 53 4.02 0.65 1.55
N ALA A 54 3.77 1.72 0.80
CA ALA A 54 4.35 1.90 -0.54
C ALA A 54 5.88 1.93 -0.52
N GLU A 55 6.48 2.59 0.47
CA GLU A 55 7.94 2.63 0.64
C GLU A 55 8.53 1.23 0.82
N GLU A 56 7.91 0.36 1.64
CA GLU A 56 8.36 -1.02 1.76
C GLU A 56 8.19 -1.82 0.46
N VAL A 57 7.09 -1.63 -0.26
CA VAL A 57 6.88 -2.30 -1.55
C VAL A 57 7.98 -1.91 -2.55
N VAL A 58 8.31 -0.62 -2.62
CA VAL A 58 9.39 -0.11 -3.48
C VAL A 58 10.75 -0.62 -3.00
N ARG A 59 11.03 -0.59 -1.69
CA ARG A 59 12.33 -1.01 -1.13
C ARG A 59 12.63 -2.48 -1.39
N HIS A 60 11.63 -3.35 -1.29
CA HIS A 60 11.81 -4.80 -1.53
C HIS A 60 11.54 -5.21 -2.97
N ASN A 61 10.98 -4.29 -3.79
CA ASN A 61 10.44 -4.58 -5.12
C ASN A 61 9.51 -5.81 -5.14
N ASP A 62 8.85 -6.07 -4.00
CA ASP A 62 8.03 -7.25 -3.80
C ASP A 62 6.89 -6.94 -2.81
N PRO A 63 5.64 -6.87 -3.29
CA PRO A 63 4.51 -6.46 -2.46
C PRO A 63 4.13 -7.49 -1.40
N VAL A 64 4.38 -8.78 -1.65
CA VAL A 64 4.06 -9.86 -0.69
C VAL A 64 5.03 -9.84 0.48
N ARG A 65 6.33 -9.75 0.21
CA ARG A 65 7.39 -9.66 1.22
C ARG A 65 7.30 -8.37 2.02
N ALA A 66 7.01 -7.25 1.36
CA ALA A 66 6.76 -5.98 2.04
C ALA A 66 5.59 -6.10 3.02
N PHE A 67 4.49 -6.73 2.60
CA PHE A 67 3.33 -6.91 3.47
C PHE A 67 3.61 -7.82 4.66
N GLN A 68 4.29 -8.95 4.47
CA GLN A 68 4.68 -9.84 5.57
C GLN A 68 5.51 -9.10 6.63
N ARG A 69 6.54 -8.36 6.19
CA ARG A 69 7.37 -7.54 7.08
C ARG A 69 6.56 -6.53 7.89
N LEU A 70 5.60 -5.87 7.25
CA LEU A 70 4.76 -4.86 7.89
C LEU A 70 3.75 -5.47 8.88
N GLU A 71 3.24 -6.67 8.60
CA GLU A 71 2.40 -7.42 9.55
C GLU A 71 3.23 -7.93 10.74
N GLU A 72 4.43 -8.47 10.51
CA GLU A 72 5.35 -8.92 11.57
C GLU A 72 5.75 -7.77 12.51
N ASP A 73 6.09 -6.61 11.96
CA ASP A 73 6.48 -5.41 12.72
C ASP A 73 5.27 -4.76 13.44
N GLY A 74 4.04 -5.02 13.00
CA GLY A 74 2.82 -4.59 13.68
C GLY A 74 2.31 -5.56 14.75
N LEU A 75 2.76 -6.82 14.73
CA LEU A 75 2.36 -7.88 15.66
C LEU A 75 3.21 -7.90 16.94
N ASN A 76 4.25 -7.07 17.04
CA ASN A 76 5.05 -6.91 18.24
C ASN A 76 4.74 -5.56 18.92
N PRO A 77 3.60 -5.42 19.63
CA PRO A 77 3.44 -4.33 20.57
C PRO A 77 4.34 -4.61 21.79
N ASP A 78 5.37 -3.80 22.00
CA ASP A 78 5.93 -3.60 23.34
C ASP A 78 4.94 -2.78 24.17
#